data_AF-K1SIE6-F1
#
_entry.id   AF-K1SIE6-F1
#
_cell.length_a   1.000
_cell.length_b   1.000
_cell.length_c   1.000
_cell.angle_alpha   90.00
_cell.angle_beta   90.00
_cell.angle_gamma   90.00
#
_symmetry.space_group_name_H-M   'P 1'
#
loop_
_entity.id
_entity.type
_entity.pdbx_description
1 polymer ?
#
loop_
_entity_poly.entity_id
_entity_poly.type
_entity_poly.pdbx_seq_one_letter_code
_entity_poly.pdbx_strand_id
1 'polypeptide(L)' 'LEEYGLEDSLVQMNRELVALSKRAAGGRAYVAGDLTMTGRQLYPLGDLMFEDLVEVYKEQAKVICEAGADLFAWRP' A
#
# COMPACT_ATOMS: atom_id res chain seq x y z
N LEU A 1 -8.57 9.43 6.26
CA LEU A 1 -8.18 8.13 6.84
C LEU A 1 -8.01 8.22 8.36
N GLU A 2 -7.93 9.44 8.90
CA GLU A 2 -7.78 9.76 10.33
C GLU A 2 -8.91 9.29 11.29
N GLU A 3 -10.11 8.92 10.82
CA GLU A 3 -11.26 8.80 11.73
C GLU A 3 -11.68 7.38 12.16
N TYR A 4 -10.94 6.31 11.84
CA TYR A 4 -11.47 4.94 12.07
C TYR A 4 -10.52 3.85 12.60
N GLY A 5 -9.28 4.15 13.00
CA GLY A 5 -8.37 3.09 13.50
C GLY A 5 -8.03 2.01 12.45
N LEU A 6 -8.27 2.33 11.18
CA LEU A 6 -8.02 1.47 10.03
C LEU A 6 -6.56 1.49 9.60
N GLU A 7 -5.76 2.49 10.01
CA GLU A 7 -4.34 2.59 9.69
C GLU A 7 -3.53 1.43 10.26
N ASP A 8 -3.71 1.11 11.56
CA ASP A 8 -3.07 -0.06 12.17
C ASP A 8 -3.49 -1.36 11.50
N SER A 9 -4.77 -1.45 11.12
CA SER A 9 -5.30 -2.60 10.38
C SER A 9 -4.68 -2.70 8.97
N LEU A 10 -4.47 -1.58 8.28
CA LEU A 10 -3.81 -1.52 6.98
C LEU A 10 -2.35 -1.95 7.05
N VAL A 11 -1.64 -1.52 8.09
CA VAL A 11 -0.24 -1.94 8.33
C VAL A 11 -0.18 -3.45 8.53
N GLN A 12 -1.03 -3.99 9.41
CA GLN A 12 -1.07 -5.42 9.70
C GLN A 12 -1.45 -6.23 8.45
N MET A 13 -2.50 -5.82 7.73
CA MET A 13 -2.96 -6.50 6.52
C MET A 13 -1.86 -6.55 5.45
N ASN A 14 -1.19 -5.44 5.15
CA ASN A 14 -0.13 -5.42 4.14
C ASN A 14 1.03 -6.34 4.53
N ARG A 15 1.44 -6.34 5.80
CA ARG A 15 2.49 -7.25 6.30
C ARG A 15 2.10 -8.72 6.15
N GLU A 16 0.88 -9.08 6.53
CA GLU A 16 0.38 -10.45 6.40
C GLU A 16 0.25 -10.90 4.95
N LEU A 17 -0.24 -10.02 4.07
CA LEU A 17 -0.39 -10.30 2.64
C LEU A 17 0.95 -10.53 1.94
N VAL A 18 1.96 -9.71 2.24
CA VAL A 18 3.31 -9.89 1.70
C VAL A 18 3.92 -11.20 2.23
N ALA A 19 3.80 -11.48 3.53
CA ALA A 19 4.31 -12.71 4.12
C ALA A 19 3.66 -13.96 3.50
N LEU A 20 2.33 -13.94 3.32
CA LEU A 20 1.59 -15.01 2.63
C LEU A 20 2.08 -15.18 1.19
N SER A 21 2.27 -14.07 0.47
CA SER A 21 2.74 -14.08 -0.92
C SER A 21 4.16 -14.62 -1.03
N LYS A 22 5.07 -14.27 -0.11
CA LYS A 22 6.45 -14.80 -0.09
C LYS A 22 6.45 -16.31 0.18
N ARG A 23 5.59 -16.78 1.11
CA ARG A 23 5.41 -18.22 1.35
C ARG A 23 4.90 -18.95 0.11
N ALA A 24 3.91 -18.39 -0.58
CA ALA A 24 3.35 -18.97 -1.80
C ALA A 24 4.37 -18.99 -2.95
N ALA A 25 5.15 -17.92 -3.12
CA ALA A 25 6.19 -17.83 -4.12
C ALA A 25 7.30 -18.87 -3.88
N GLY A 26 7.63 -19.15 -2.62
CA GLY A 26 8.60 -20.19 -2.25
C GLY A 26 9.97 -19.98 -2.91
N GLY A 27 10.38 -18.71 -3.10
CA GLY A 27 11.62 -18.34 -3.78
C GLY A 27 11.65 -18.55 -5.30
N ARG A 28 10.52 -18.93 -5.92
CA ARG A 28 10.43 -19.20 -7.37
C ARG A 28 9.85 -18.03 -8.17
N ALA A 29 9.36 -17.00 -7.49
CA ALA A 29 8.80 -15.80 -8.09
C ALA A 29 9.09 -14.59 -7.20
N TYR A 30 9.11 -13.41 -7.82
CA TYR A 30 9.14 -12.14 -7.10
C TYR A 30 7.75 -11.79 -6.57
N VAL A 31 7.70 -11.19 -5.39
CA VAL A 31 6.46 -10.65 -4.80
C VAL A 31 6.43 -9.15 -5.02
N ALA A 32 5.45 -8.69 -5.79
CA ALA A 32 5.23 -7.27 -6.01
C ALA A 32 4.24 -6.71 -4.99
N GLY A 33 4.58 -5.57 -4.40
CA GLY A 33 3.62 -4.72 -3.69
C GLY A 33 2.79 -3.93 -4.69
N ASP A 34 1.49 -4.21 -4.75
CA ASP A 34 0.56 -3.47 -5.61
C ASP A 34 0.06 -2.23 -4.88
N LEU A 35 0.43 -1.06 -5.40
CA LEU A 35 0.09 0.23 -4.81
C LEU A 35 -0.88 0.93 -5.76
N THR A 36 -2.18 0.82 -5.46
CA THR A 36 -3.26 1.35 -6.30
C THR A 36 -3.89 2.59 -5.67
N MET A 37 -4.62 3.36 -6.47
CA MET A 37 -5.25 4.58 -5.97
C MET A 37 -6.28 4.31 -4.88
N THR A 38 -6.42 5.26 -3.96
CA THR A 38 -7.39 5.25 -2.86
C THR A 38 -8.85 5.34 -3.31
N GLY A 39 -9.10 5.47 -4.63
CA GLY A 39 -10.43 5.67 -5.23
C GLY A 39 -11.04 7.05 -4.97
N ARG A 40 -10.33 7.94 -4.26
CA ARG A 40 -10.77 9.30 -3.98
C ARG A 40 -10.32 10.26 -5.08
N GLN A 41 -11.16 11.25 -5.36
CA GLN A 41 -10.85 12.28 -6.36
C GLN A 41 -9.99 13.38 -5.73
N LEU A 42 -8.97 13.82 -6.47
CA LEU A 42 -8.13 14.96 -6.08
C LEU A 42 -8.91 16.29 -6.23
N TYR A 43 -8.56 17.27 -5.40
CA TYR A 43 -9.00 18.64 -5.59
C TYR A 43 -8.64 19.18 -7.00
N PRO A 44 -9.53 19.92 -7.69
CA PRO A 44 -10.83 20.43 -7.24
C PRO A 44 -12.03 19.50 -7.50
N LEU A 45 -11.82 18.31 -8.07
CA LEU A 45 -12.88 17.36 -8.38
C LEU A 45 -13.39 16.61 -7.14
N GLY A 46 -12.54 16.48 -6.12
CA GLY A 46 -12.89 15.99 -4.78
C GLY A 46 -12.28 16.83 -3.67
N ASP A 47 -12.23 16.24 -2.48
CA ASP A 47 -11.75 16.85 -1.23
C ASP A 47 -10.31 16.47 -0.87
N LEU A 48 -9.73 15.48 -1.55
CA LEU A 48 -8.38 15.01 -1.24
C LEU A 48 -7.32 15.96 -1.81
N MET A 49 -6.46 16.47 -0.94
CA MET A 49 -5.29 17.24 -1.34
C MET A 49 -4.21 16.31 -1.89
N PHE A 50 -3.41 16.82 -2.83
CA PHE A 50 -2.32 16.06 -3.44
C PHE A 50 -1.26 15.69 -2.40
N GLU A 51 -0.95 16.61 -1.49
CA GLU A 51 0.00 16.41 -0.40
C GLU A 51 -0.44 15.27 0.53
N ASP A 52 -1.72 15.23 0.91
CA ASP A 52 -2.27 14.17 1.76
C ASP A 52 -2.23 12.81 1.05
N LEU A 53 -2.52 12.79 -0.25
CA LEU A 53 -2.40 11.57 -1.07
C LEU A 53 -0.96 11.05 -1.09
N VAL A 54 0.01 11.95 -1.24
CA VAL A 54 1.45 11.60 -1.25
C VAL A 54 1.87 11.00 0.10
N GLU A 55 1.43 11.57 1.22
CA GLU A 55 1.75 11.03 2.54
C GLU A 55 1.17 9.62 2.74
N VAL A 56 -0.09 9.40 2.36
CA VAL A 56 -0.71 8.06 2.41
C VAL A 56 0.07 7.04 1.59
N TYR A 57 0.50 7.40 0.38
CA TYR A 57 1.29 6.48 -0.44
C TYR A 57 2.68 6.20 0.14
N LYS A 58 3.34 7.19 0.76
CA LYS A 58 4.64 6.99 1.42
C LYS A 58 4.53 5.98 2.56
N GLU A 59 3.50 6.09 3.38
CA GLU A 59 3.28 5.18 4.50
C GLU A 59 3.03 3.74 4.02
N GLN A 60 2.14 3.57 3.03
CA GLN A 60 1.87 2.26 2.45
C GLN A 60 3.12 1.65 1.81
N ALA A 61 3.87 2.43 1.04
CA ALA A 61 5.11 1.98 0.41
C ALA A 61 6.13 1.56 1.47
N LYS A 62 6.27 2.31 2.58
CA LYS A 62 7.15 1.95 3.69
C LYS A 62 6.76 0.61 4.30
N VAL A 63 5.48 0.39 4.59
CA VAL A 63 4.98 -0.86 5.18
C VAL A 63 5.28 -2.05 4.27
N ILE A 64 5.02 -1.91 2.97
CA ILE A 64 5.23 -2.97 1.98
C ILE A 64 6.73 -3.28 1.79
N CYS A 65 7.58 -2.25 1.78
CA CYS A 65 9.03 -2.39 1.81
C CYS A 65 9.49 -3.17 3.04
N GLU A 66 9.06 -2.76 4.23
CA GLU A 66 9.40 -3.42 5.50
C GLU A 66 8.92 -4.87 5.55
N ALA A 67 7.81 -5.18 4.88
CA ALA A 67 7.27 -6.53 4.80
C ALA A 67 8.05 -7.47 3.85
N GLY A 68 8.95 -6.93 3.02
CA GLY A 68 9.86 -7.71 2.17
C GLY A 68 9.35 -7.99 0.76
N ALA A 69 8.52 -7.10 0.20
CA ALA A 69 8.22 -7.10 -1.23
C ALA A 69 9.51 -6.86 -2.05
N ASP A 70 9.60 -7.50 -3.21
CA ASP A 70 10.79 -7.46 -4.07
C ASP A 70 10.76 -6.27 -5.06
N LEU A 71 9.55 -5.81 -5.40
CA LEU A 71 9.33 -4.66 -6.28
C LEU A 71 7.96 -4.03 -6.01
N PHE A 72 7.73 -2.83 -6.57
CA PHE A 72 6.41 -2.21 -6.61
C PHE A 72 5.80 -2.36 -8.01
N ALA A 73 4.52 -2.71 -8.04
CA ALA A 73 3.71 -2.63 -9.24
C ALA A 73 2.82 -1.38 -9.12
N TRP A 74 3.02 -0.44 -10.05
CA TRP A 74 2.14 0.72 -10.20
C TRP A 74 1.33 0.54 -11.47
N ARG A 75 0.01 0.46 -11.35
CA ARG A 75 -0.88 0.50 -12.52
C ARG A 75 -1.32 1.96 -12.77
N PRO A 76 -1.13 2.48 -14.01
CA PRO A 76 -1.61 3.81 -14.38
C PRO A 76 -3.14 3.86 -14.45
#